data_AF-T1BF25-F1
#
_entry.id   AF-T1BF25-F1
#
_cell.length_a   1.000
_cell.length_b   1.000
_cell.length_c   1.000
_cell.angle_alpha   90.00
_cell.angle_beta   90.00
_cell.angle_gamma   90.00
#
_symmetry.space_group_name_H-M   'P 1'
#
loop_
_entity.id
_entity.type
_entity.pdbx_description
1 polymer ?
#
loop_
_entity_poly.entity_id
_entity_poly.type
_entity_poly.pdbx_seq_one_letter_code
_entity_poly.pdbx_strand_id
1 'polypeptide(L)'
;MHERSSFRKRKGRVLFISHGSPGYVMETNPAVQFWETLGRRMPPSLEAVIVISAHAQGRATLRGGGRRSTLLCDFSGFPLFDCKTWTLPVAYEQHAQIVSALEAVGLRVEPDPEGPLDHGVWVPLRAMWPAPVLPVFSLVLPEDPDLDHWWQMGERLAPCSIVRISGSAVAGSCTTS
;
A
#
# COMPACT_ATOMS: atom_id res chain seq x y z
N MET A 1 29.19 11.61 13.59
CA MET A 1 29.23 10.36 12.80
C MET A 1 27.78 10.01 12.47
N HIS A 2 27.33 10.31 11.25
CA HIS A 2 25.98 9.98 10.79
C HIS A 2 26.14 9.08 9.58
N GLU A 3 25.83 7.81 9.78
CA GLU A 3 25.83 6.81 8.73
C GLU A 3 24.58 7.04 7.88
N ARG A 4 24.76 7.64 6.69
CA ARG A 4 23.68 7.79 5.72
C ARG A 4 23.34 6.40 5.21
N SER A 5 22.23 5.83 5.68
CA SER A 5 21.72 4.56 5.18
C SER A 5 21.22 4.76 3.75
N SER A 6 22.11 4.51 2.78
CA SER A 6 21.71 4.40 1.38
C SER A 6 20.89 3.12 1.23
N PHE A 7 19.71 3.20 0.62
CA PHE A 7 18.89 2.05 0.22
C PHE A 7 19.77 1.02 -0.50
N ARG A 8 20.14 -0.08 0.16
CA ARG A 8 20.93 -1.16 -0.47
C ARG A 8 20.06 -1.76 -1.57
N LYS A 9 20.59 -1.87 -2.80
CA LYS A 9 19.98 -2.62 -3.90
C LYS A 9 19.77 -4.08 -3.51
N ARG A 10 18.63 -4.38 -2.89
CA ARG A 10 18.12 -5.74 -2.67
C ARG A 10 16.84 -5.85 -3.49
N LYS A 11 16.72 -6.91 -4.29
CA LYS A 11 15.48 -7.20 -5.01
C LYS A 11 14.36 -7.32 -3.98
N GLY A 12 13.41 -6.41 -4.03
CA GLY A 12 12.20 -6.47 -3.22
C GLY A 12 11.28 -7.60 -3.64
N ARG A 13 10.26 -7.87 -2.83
CA ARG A 13 9.18 -8.79 -3.19
C ARG A 13 7.99 -7.99 -3.69
N VAL A 14 7.61 -8.23 -4.94
CA VAL A 14 6.34 -7.76 -5.49
C VAL A 14 5.28 -8.82 -5.23
N LEU A 15 4.18 -8.42 -4.62
CA LEU A 15 3.00 -9.24 -4.41
C LEU A 15 1.86 -8.67 -5.23
N PHE A 16 0.85 -9.48 -5.52
CA PHE A 16 -0.44 -9.03 -6.01
C PHE A 16 -1.48 -9.74 -5.16
N ILE A 17 -2.13 -9.00 -4.26
CA ILE A 17 -3.15 -9.55 -3.36
C ILE A 17 -4.40 -8.71 -3.46
N SER A 18 -5.56 -9.38 -3.45
CA SER A 18 -6.85 -8.72 -3.27
C SER A 18 -6.92 -8.08 -1.89
N HIS A 19 -7.68 -7.00 -1.75
CA HIS A 19 -7.95 -6.36 -0.47
C HIS A 19 -9.27 -6.84 0.16
N GLY A 20 -10.13 -7.58 -0.56
CA GLY A 20 -11.42 -8.06 -0.04
C GLY A 20 -12.41 -6.93 0.28
N SER A 21 -13.57 -7.24 0.88
CA SER A 21 -14.43 -6.17 1.42
C SER A 21 -13.94 -5.76 2.82
N PRO A 22 -14.18 -4.52 3.25
CA PRO A 22 -13.74 -4.04 4.56
C PRO A 22 -14.08 -4.93 5.76
N GLY A 23 -15.25 -5.58 5.75
CA GLY A 23 -15.68 -6.48 6.83
C GLY A 23 -14.87 -7.78 6.92
N TYR A 24 -14.21 -8.21 5.84
CA TYR A 24 -13.52 -9.50 5.79
C TYR A 24 -12.37 -9.60 6.79
N VAL A 25 -11.67 -8.51 7.12
CA VAL A 25 -10.52 -8.57 8.05
C VAL A 25 -10.93 -8.93 9.48
N MET A 26 -12.21 -8.77 9.82
CA MET A 26 -12.72 -8.98 11.18
C MET A 26 -13.21 -10.42 11.39
N GLU A 27 -13.34 -11.19 10.32
CA GLU A 27 -13.79 -12.57 10.38
C GLU A 27 -12.61 -13.53 10.23
N THR A 28 -12.71 -14.69 10.87
CA THR A 28 -11.78 -15.79 10.56
C THR A 28 -12.20 -16.41 9.24
N ASN A 29 -11.54 -16.02 8.16
CA ASN A 29 -11.76 -16.57 6.82
C ASN A 29 -10.43 -16.92 6.13
N PRO A 30 -10.47 -17.70 5.02
CA PRO A 30 -9.25 -18.12 4.33
C PRO A 30 -8.38 -16.97 3.81
N ALA A 31 -8.96 -15.82 3.44
CA ALA A 31 -8.20 -14.67 2.98
C ALA A 31 -7.39 -14.03 4.12
N VAL A 32 -8.01 -13.87 5.29
CA VAL A 32 -7.32 -13.37 6.50
C VAL A 32 -6.19 -14.31 6.92
N GLN A 33 -6.44 -15.62 6.97
CA GLN A 33 -5.40 -16.62 7.30
C GLN A 33 -4.23 -16.58 6.30
N PHE A 34 -4.53 -16.36 5.02
CA PHE A 34 -3.52 -16.18 3.99
C PHE A 34 -2.68 -14.92 4.24
N TRP A 35 -3.31 -13.77 4.49
CA TRP A 35 -2.60 -12.53 4.78
C TRP A 35 -1.75 -12.62 6.05
N GLU A 36 -2.26 -13.20 7.14
CA GLU A 36 -1.49 -13.45 8.36
C GLU A 36 -0.23 -14.30 8.07
N THR A 37 -0.41 -15.38 7.30
CA THR A 37 0.70 -16.26 6.91
C THR A 37 1.70 -15.54 6.02
N LEU A 38 1.22 -14.68 5.13
CA LEU A 38 2.04 -13.85 4.27
C LEU A 38 2.87 -12.85 5.08
N GLY A 39 2.27 -12.17 6.06
CA GLY A 39 2.94 -11.25 6.98
C GLY A 39 4.07 -11.93 7.75
N ARG A 40 3.84 -13.14 8.28
CA ARG A 40 4.87 -13.95 8.96
C ARG A 40 6.03 -14.39 8.05
N ARG A 41 5.80 -14.48 6.74
CA ARG A 41 6.81 -14.89 5.73
C ARG A 41 7.57 -13.72 5.12
N MET A 42 7.24 -12.49 5.49
CA MET A 42 7.99 -11.32 5.03
C MET A 42 9.40 -11.33 5.62
N PRO A 43 10.41 -10.93 4.82
CA PRO A 43 11.78 -10.93 5.30
C PRO A 43 11.92 -9.91 6.44
N PRO A 44 12.69 -10.22 7.51
CA PRO A 44 12.93 -9.28 8.60
C PRO A 44 13.71 -8.03 8.16
N SER A 45 14.32 -8.07 6.97
CA SER A 45 15.00 -6.93 6.35
C SER A 45 14.08 -6.03 5.52
N LEU A 46 12.75 -6.19 5.62
CA LEU A 46 11.81 -5.28 4.99
C LEU A 46 11.84 -3.94 5.71
N GLU A 47 12.08 -2.85 4.99
CA GLU A 47 12.28 -1.51 5.58
C GLU A 47 11.07 -0.59 5.39
N ALA A 48 10.24 -0.85 4.38
CA ALA A 48 9.04 -0.09 4.06
C ALA A 48 8.10 -0.91 3.18
N VAL A 49 6.85 -0.46 3.10
CA VAL A 49 5.81 -1.04 2.26
C VAL A 49 5.22 0.05 1.38
N ILE A 50 5.28 -0.12 0.06
CA ILE A 50 4.62 0.77 -0.91
C ILE A 50 3.48 -0.02 -1.54
N VAL A 51 2.26 0.51 -1.46
CA VAL A 51 1.04 -0.11 -1.97
C VAL A 51 0.48 0.70 -3.13
N ILE A 52 0.03 0.02 -4.18
CA ILE A 52 -0.73 0.65 -5.28
C ILE A 52 -2.16 0.15 -5.15
N SER A 53 -3.05 0.94 -4.54
CA SER A 53 -4.46 0.57 -4.32
C SER A 53 -5.31 0.88 -5.55
N ALA A 54 -6.34 0.05 -5.81
CA ALA A 54 -7.27 0.27 -6.92
C ALA A 54 -8.35 1.33 -6.61
N HIS A 55 -8.51 1.72 -5.36
CA HIS A 55 -9.49 2.75 -4.94
C HIS A 55 -8.95 4.17 -5.11
N ALA A 56 -7.64 4.30 -5.20
CA ALA A 56 -7.00 5.59 -5.36
C ALA A 56 -6.86 5.91 -6.85
N GLN A 57 -7.77 6.74 -7.35
CA GLN A 57 -7.72 7.32 -8.69
C GLN A 57 -7.34 8.80 -8.58
N GLY A 58 -6.48 9.29 -9.48
CA GLY A 58 -6.13 10.70 -9.52
C GLY A 58 -4.79 10.96 -10.19
N ARG A 59 -4.20 12.12 -9.90
CA ARG A 59 -2.81 12.38 -10.32
C ARG A 59 -1.87 11.40 -9.63
N ALA A 60 -0.74 11.13 -10.28
CA ALA A 60 0.31 10.32 -9.66
C ALA A 60 0.76 11.00 -8.36
N THR A 61 0.53 10.36 -7.22
CA THR A 61 0.76 10.94 -5.88
C THR A 61 1.29 9.85 -4.96
N LEU A 62 2.34 10.15 -4.20
CA LEU A 62 2.78 9.28 -3.11
C LEU A 62 2.21 9.82 -1.80
N ARG A 63 1.41 9.01 -1.11
CA ARG A 63 0.84 9.33 0.21
C ARG A 63 1.51 8.54 1.33
N GLY A 64 1.49 9.10 2.54
CA GLY A 64 1.90 8.41 3.77
C GLY A 64 3.33 8.73 4.25
N GLY A 65 3.62 8.37 5.49
CA GLY A 65 4.91 8.64 6.15
C GLY A 65 4.99 9.98 6.90
N GLY A 66 3.97 10.81 6.82
CA GLY A 66 3.82 12.02 7.65
C GLY A 66 3.17 11.74 9.00
N ARG A 67 3.31 12.69 9.94
CA ARG A 67 2.75 12.60 11.30
C ARG A 67 1.22 12.60 11.33
N ARG A 68 0.58 13.21 10.34
CA ARG A 68 -0.88 13.33 10.21
C ARG A 68 -1.44 12.36 9.17
N SER A 69 -0.60 11.52 8.56
CA SER A 69 -1.10 10.47 7.70
C SER A 69 -1.97 9.53 8.53
N THR A 70 -3.22 9.41 8.11
CA THR A 70 -4.25 8.63 8.77
C THR A 70 -4.88 7.66 7.78
N LEU A 71 -5.57 6.65 8.29
CA LEU A 71 -6.39 5.82 7.43
C LEU A 71 -7.71 6.53 7.14
N LEU A 72 -8.06 6.61 5.87
CA LEU A 72 -9.41 6.91 5.44
C LEU A 72 -10.25 5.65 5.66
N CYS A 73 -11.07 5.67 6.71
CA CYS A 73 -12.14 4.70 6.92
C CYS A 73 -13.30 4.97 5.92
N ASP A 74 -13.14 4.67 4.63
CA ASP A 74 -14.17 4.84 3.58
C ASP A 74 -15.10 3.62 3.48
N PHE A 75 -15.59 3.15 4.63
CA PHE A 75 -16.43 1.97 4.76
C PHE A 75 -17.90 2.28 4.43
N SER A 76 -18.21 2.60 3.19
CA SER A 76 -19.62 2.74 2.76
C SER A 76 -20.36 1.41 3.01
N GLY A 77 -21.31 1.41 3.94
CA GLY A 77 -22.15 0.25 4.27
C GLY A 77 -21.60 -0.72 5.33
N PHE A 78 -20.46 -0.44 5.98
CA PHE A 78 -19.92 -1.27 7.06
C PHE A 78 -19.75 -0.45 8.36
N PRO A 79 -19.75 -1.09 9.55
CA PRO A 79 -19.54 -0.39 10.81
C PRO A 79 -18.25 0.43 10.74
N LEU A 80 -18.27 1.65 11.31
CA LEU A 80 -17.05 2.45 11.47
C LEU A 80 -16.06 1.67 12.34
N PHE A 81 -15.14 0.96 11.71
CA PHE A 81 -14.05 0.31 12.42
C PHE A 81 -13.10 1.38 12.93
N ASP A 82 -12.51 1.19 14.12
CA ASP A 82 -11.59 2.16 14.69
C ASP A 82 -10.20 2.05 14.03
N CYS A 83 -10.14 2.38 12.74
CA CYS A 83 -8.91 2.46 11.96
C CYS A 83 -7.91 3.45 12.61
N LYS A 84 -8.36 4.36 13.48
CA LYS A 84 -7.51 5.32 14.19
C LYS A 84 -6.49 4.65 15.12
N THR A 85 -6.71 3.39 15.50
CA THR A 85 -5.78 2.61 16.34
C THR A 85 -4.61 2.02 15.56
N TRP A 86 -4.68 1.96 14.22
CA TRP A 86 -3.60 1.46 13.38
C TRP A 86 -2.63 2.60 13.04
N THR A 87 -1.70 2.84 13.96
CA THR A 87 -0.69 3.89 13.83
C THR A 87 0.51 3.40 13.02
N LEU A 88 1.07 4.30 12.21
CA LEU A 88 2.23 4.03 11.36
C LEU A 88 3.45 4.85 11.83
N PRO A 89 4.67 4.32 11.68
CA PRO A 89 5.88 5.10 11.93
C PRO A 89 5.98 6.32 11.00
N VAL A 90 6.46 7.44 11.55
CA VAL A 90 6.81 8.63 10.78
C VAL A 90 8.07 8.37 9.95
N ALA A 91 8.04 8.75 8.67
CA ALA A 91 9.04 8.39 7.67
C ALA A 91 9.18 9.44 6.55
N TYR A 92 9.29 10.73 6.91
CA TYR A 92 9.45 11.82 5.93
C TYR A 92 10.68 11.65 5.03
N GLU A 93 11.80 11.16 5.57
CA GLU A 93 13.02 10.96 4.79
C GLU A 93 12.82 9.85 3.75
N GLN A 94 12.26 8.72 4.15
CA GLN A 94 11.94 7.60 3.25
C GLN A 94 10.91 8.03 2.19
N HIS A 95 9.91 8.83 2.57
CA HIS A 95 8.95 9.38 1.60
C HIS A 95 9.67 10.15 0.49
N ALA A 96 10.54 11.09 0.86
CA ALA A 96 11.30 11.90 -0.11
C ALA A 96 12.22 11.02 -0.98
N GLN A 97 12.87 10.02 -0.40
CA GLN A 97 13.71 9.06 -1.13
C GLN A 97 12.89 8.26 -2.16
N ILE A 98 11.68 7.81 -1.79
CA ILE A 98 10.79 7.08 -2.70
C ILE A 98 10.35 7.99 -3.85
N VAL A 99 9.94 9.24 -3.56
CA VAL A 99 9.57 10.23 -4.59
C VAL A 99 10.73 10.42 -5.57
N SER A 100 11.95 10.67 -5.09
CA SER A 100 13.11 10.82 -5.95
C SER A 100 13.43 9.56 -6.76
N ALA A 101 13.23 8.36 -6.20
CA ALA A 101 13.42 7.11 -6.91
C ALA A 101 12.39 6.92 -8.04
N LEU A 102 11.12 7.27 -7.79
CA LEU A 102 10.03 7.22 -8.77
C LEU A 102 10.27 8.23 -9.91
N GLU A 103 10.72 9.44 -9.59
CA GLU A 103 11.08 10.46 -10.57
C GLU A 103 12.31 10.07 -11.42
N ALA A 104 13.32 9.43 -10.81
CA ALA A 104 14.49 8.93 -11.53
C ALA A 104 14.14 7.84 -12.55
N VAL A 105 13.07 7.09 -12.29
CA VAL A 105 12.46 6.18 -13.25
C VAL A 105 11.29 6.83 -13.99
N GLY A 106 11.33 8.15 -14.15
CA GLY A 106 10.44 8.98 -14.97
C GLY A 106 8.94 8.83 -14.70
N LEU A 107 8.56 8.47 -13.47
CA LEU A 107 7.22 8.66 -12.95
C LEU A 107 7.23 9.94 -12.10
N ARG A 108 6.69 11.02 -12.64
CA ARG A 108 6.50 12.26 -11.87
C ARG A 108 5.38 12.05 -10.87
N VAL A 109 5.69 12.09 -9.58
CA VAL A 109 4.72 11.93 -8.49
C VAL A 109 4.62 13.19 -7.64
N GLU A 110 3.42 13.55 -7.23
CA GLU A 110 3.19 14.60 -6.24
C GLU A 110 3.46 14.04 -4.82
N PRO A 111 4.33 14.67 -4.01
CA PRO A 111 4.55 14.26 -2.64
C PRO A 111 3.41 14.70 -1.74
N ASP A 112 2.79 13.76 -1.01
CA ASP A 112 1.73 14.03 -0.04
C ASP A 112 1.97 13.21 1.25
N PRO A 113 3.00 13.52 2.05
CA PRO A 113 3.34 12.72 3.23
C PRO A 113 2.23 12.70 4.28
N GLU A 114 1.40 13.73 4.34
CA GLU A 114 0.26 13.81 5.27
C GLU A 114 -1.01 13.16 4.72
N GLY A 115 -0.99 12.76 3.44
CA GLY A 115 -2.13 12.19 2.74
C GLY A 115 -2.67 10.92 3.40
N PRO A 116 -3.99 10.70 3.33
CA PRO A 116 -4.60 9.52 3.93
C PRO A 116 -4.35 8.26 3.09
N LEU A 117 -4.36 7.11 3.76
CA LEU A 117 -4.31 5.79 3.14
C LEU A 117 -5.72 5.18 3.08
N ASP A 118 -6.13 4.62 1.93
CA ASP A 118 -7.46 4.03 1.75
C ASP A 118 -7.61 2.64 2.40
N HIS A 119 -8.85 2.13 2.46
CA HIS A 119 -9.11 0.81 3.03
C HIS A 119 -8.42 -0.34 2.29
N GLY A 120 -8.19 -0.21 0.97
CA GLY A 120 -7.49 -1.22 0.18
C GLY A 120 -6.05 -1.42 0.65
N VAL A 121 -5.42 -0.37 1.17
CA VAL A 121 -4.13 -0.43 1.86
C VAL A 121 -4.30 -1.07 3.25
N TRP A 122 -5.29 -0.62 4.01
CA TRP A 122 -5.45 -1.03 5.41
C TRP A 122 -5.82 -2.51 5.60
N VAL A 123 -6.83 -3.00 4.88
CA VAL A 123 -7.47 -4.31 5.13
C VAL A 123 -6.45 -5.47 5.15
N PRO A 124 -5.66 -5.71 4.09
CA PRO A 124 -4.68 -6.79 4.09
C PRO A 124 -3.51 -6.51 5.05
N LEU A 125 -3.06 -5.26 5.15
CA LEU A 125 -1.91 -4.92 6.00
C LEU A 125 -2.24 -5.01 7.49
N ARG A 126 -3.48 -4.78 7.89
CA ARG A 126 -3.95 -4.96 9.28
C ARG A 126 -3.97 -6.43 9.71
N ALA A 127 -4.26 -7.35 8.78
CA ALA A 127 -4.13 -8.79 9.00
C ALA A 127 -2.66 -9.23 9.04
N MET A 128 -1.84 -8.73 8.11
CA MET A 128 -0.39 -9.04 8.06
C MET A 128 0.34 -8.52 9.31
N TRP A 129 0.05 -7.28 9.69
CA TRP A 129 0.71 -6.53 10.75
C TRP A 129 -0.31 -5.72 11.57
N PRO A 130 -0.87 -6.32 12.63
CA PRO A 130 -1.79 -5.64 13.55
C PRO A 130 -1.23 -4.38 14.21
N ALA A 131 0.07 -4.39 14.49
CA ALA A 131 0.85 -3.28 15.05
C ALA A 131 2.10 -3.08 14.19
N PRO A 132 1.99 -2.38 13.05
CA PRO A 132 3.07 -2.27 12.08
C PRO A 132 4.22 -1.42 12.64
N VAL A 133 5.43 -1.97 12.57
CA VAL A 133 6.67 -1.26 12.94
C VAL A 133 7.38 -0.65 11.74
N LEU A 134 6.81 -0.82 10.55
CA LEU A 134 7.38 -0.37 9.28
C LEU A 134 6.51 0.74 8.68
N PRO A 135 7.11 1.74 8.01
CA PRO A 135 6.38 2.74 7.24
C PRO A 135 5.58 2.11 6.10
N VAL A 136 4.38 2.65 5.87
CA VAL A 136 3.51 2.28 4.75
C VAL A 136 3.22 3.52 3.90
N PHE A 137 3.29 3.36 2.59
CA PHE A 137 3.02 4.40 1.60
C PHE A 137 1.98 3.91 0.60
N SER A 138 1.13 4.82 0.11
CA SER A 138 0.19 4.55 -0.99
C SER A 138 0.62 5.33 -2.22
N LEU A 139 0.92 4.62 -3.30
CA LEU A 139 1.19 5.20 -4.61
C LEU A 139 -0.11 5.20 -5.43
N VAL A 140 -0.69 6.39 -5.56
CA VAL A 140 -1.81 6.68 -6.45
C VAL A 140 -1.25 6.82 -7.85
N LEU A 141 -1.89 6.17 -8.83
CA LEU A 141 -1.50 6.25 -10.23
C LEU A 141 -2.69 6.78 -11.06
N PRO A 142 -2.43 7.55 -12.13
CA PRO A 142 -3.47 7.97 -13.04
C PRO A 142 -4.08 6.79 -13.77
N GLU A 143 -5.30 6.94 -14.24
CA GLU A 143 -5.83 6.01 -15.23
C GLU A 143 -5.06 6.19 -16.52
N ASP A 144 -4.48 5.08 -16.99
CA ASP A 144 -3.88 5.00 -18.31
C ASP A 144 -4.50 3.78 -19.01
N PRO A 145 -5.16 3.95 -20.16
CA PRO A 145 -5.74 2.83 -20.90
C PRO A 145 -4.67 1.98 -21.60
N ASP A 146 -3.41 2.44 -21.69
CA ASP A 146 -2.33 1.74 -22.38
C ASP A 146 -1.64 0.72 -21.47
N LEU A 147 -1.75 -0.56 -21.83
CA LEU A 147 -1.09 -1.66 -21.13
C LEU A 147 0.43 -1.61 -21.27
N ASP A 148 0.96 -1.09 -22.38
CA ASP A 148 2.41 -0.97 -22.58
C ASP A 148 3.00 0.07 -21.62
N HIS A 149 2.25 1.14 -21.33
CA HIS A 149 2.60 2.10 -20.29
C HIS A 149 2.74 1.42 -18.92
N TRP A 150 1.77 0.59 -18.52
CA TRP A 150 1.81 -0.14 -17.25
C TRP A 150 2.91 -1.20 -17.19
N TRP A 151 3.19 -1.87 -18.31
CA TRP A 151 4.28 -2.83 -18.39
C TRP A 151 5.63 -2.15 -18.17
N GLN A 152 5.91 -1.09 -18.91
CA GLN A 152 7.14 -0.30 -18.78
C GLN A 152 7.28 0.30 -17.37
N MET A 153 6.16 0.73 -16.78
CA MET A 153 6.13 1.18 -15.39
C MET A 153 6.51 0.05 -14.42
N GLY A 154 5.97 -1.16 -14.62
CA GLY A 154 6.33 -2.34 -13.84
C GLY A 154 7.83 -2.67 -13.92
N GLU A 155 8.42 -2.62 -15.11
CA GLU A 155 9.86 -2.84 -15.31
C GLU A 155 10.71 -1.78 -14.59
N ARG A 156 10.28 -0.52 -14.65
CA ARG A 156 10.92 0.62 -13.97
C ARG A 156 10.86 0.51 -12.46
N LEU A 157 9.77 -0.02 -11.92
CA LEU A 157 9.51 -0.18 -10.50
C LEU A 157 10.06 -1.50 -9.91
N ALA A 158 10.38 -2.49 -10.74
CA ALA A 158 10.92 -3.79 -10.31
C ALA A 158 12.17 -3.73 -9.40
N PRO A 159 13.08 -2.73 -9.51
CA PRO A 159 14.20 -2.58 -8.59
C PRO A 159 13.79 -2.09 -7.19
N CYS A 160 12.59 -1.53 -7.02
CA CYS A 160 12.07 -1.02 -5.76
C CYS A 160 11.39 -2.12 -4.95
N SER A 161 11.53 -2.08 -3.63
CA SER A 161 10.78 -2.96 -2.72
C SER A 161 9.34 -2.49 -2.57
N ILE A 162 8.47 -2.93 -3.47
CA ILE A 162 7.06 -2.52 -3.55
C ILE A 162 6.16 -3.73 -3.32
N VAL A 163 5.27 -3.66 -2.32
CA VAL A 163 4.23 -4.67 -2.10
C VAL A 163 2.96 -4.18 -2.77
N ARG A 164 2.70 -4.65 -4.00
CA ARG A 164 1.51 -4.25 -4.73
C ARG A 164 0.26 -4.98 -4.19
N ILE A 165 -0.76 -4.22 -3.85
CA ILE A 165 -2.06 -4.75 -3.41
C ILE A 165 -3.07 -4.29 -4.44
N SER A 166 -3.32 -5.13 -5.45
CA SER A 166 -4.32 -4.85 -6.46
C SER A 166 -5.57 -5.66 -6.13
N GLY A 167 -6.67 -4.99 -5.86
CA GLY A 167 -7.98 -5.65 -5.82
C GLY A 167 -9.01 -4.76 -6.50
N SER A 168 -9.80 -5.31 -7.39
CA SER A 168 -11.10 -4.74 -7.75
C SER A 168 -12.11 -5.12 -6.66
N ALA A 169 -12.94 -4.18 -6.23
CA ALA A 169 -14.14 -4.51 -5.49
C ALA A 169 -15.14 -5.13 -6.48
N VAL A 170 -15.25 -6.46 -6.53
CA VAL A 170 -16.41 -7.10 -7.16
C VAL A 170 -17.58 -6.97 -6.20
N ALA A 171 -18.34 -5.87 -6.32
CA ALA A 171 -19.67 -5.77 -5.75
C ALA A 171 -20.62 -6.65 -6.60
N GLY A 172 -20.54 -7.97 -6.40
CA GLY A 172 -21.53 -8.90 -6.92
C GLY A 172 -22.70 -9.01 -5.95
N SER A 173 -23.76 -8.23 -6.17
CA SER A 173 -25.06 -8.55 -5.58
C SER A 173 -25.61 -9.79 -6.30
N CYS A 174 -25.37 -10.97 -5.74
CA CYS A 174 -26.11 -12.15 -6.11
C CYS A 174 -27.40 -12.18 -5.29
N THR A 175 -28.46 -11.53 -5.76
CA THR A 175 -29.81 -11.96 -5.40
C THR A 175 -30.09 -13.24 -6.15
N THR A 176 -29.95 -14.38 -5.49
CA THR A 176 -30.58 -15.62 -5.97
C THR A 176 -32.09 -15.45 -5.84
N SER A 177 -32.77 -15.73 -6.96
CA SER A 177 -34.22 -15.73 -7.13
C SER A 177 -34.95 -16.65 -6.15
#